data_AF-A0A177WD06-F1
#
_entry.id   AF-A0A177WD06-F1
#
_cell.length_a   1.000
_cell.length_b   1.000
_cell.length_c   1.000
_cell.angle_alpha   90.00
_cell.angle_beta   90.00
_cell.angle_gamma   90.00
#
_symmetry.space_group_name_H-M   'P 1'
#
loop_
_entity.id
_entity.type
_entity.pdbx_description
1 polymer ?
#
loop_
_entity_poly.entity_id
_entity_poly.type
_entity_poly.pdbx_seq_one_letter_code
_entity_poly.pdbx_strand_id
1 'polypeptide(L)'
;MEWIDNMKELIQRLEDLKLLTTDAQLHKADEIWGRLLVLILKLRKQNYTPRLQSIGLEDITVKYLEYNRPSLQIKIMEFATVFLRMMYSNNEFKVSHRLSNQIAQLMQSPNRQVKMAASHD
;
A
#
# COMPACT_ATOMS: atom_id res chain seq x y z
N MET A 1 -3.98 10.16 18.10
CA MET A 1 -3.08 9.01 18.36
C MET A 1 -3.68 7.73 17.79
N GLU A 2 -4.94 7.40 18.09
CA GLU A 2 -5.60 6.13 17.69
C GLU A 2 -5.39 5.65 16.24
N TRP A 3 -5.52 6.53 15.23
CA TRP A 3 -5.33 6.13 13.81
C TRP A 3 -3.93 5.64 13.48
N ILE A 4 -2.90 6.28 14.03
CA ILE A 4 -1.50 5.93 13.77
C ILE A 4 -1.17 4.60 14.43
N ASP A 5 -1.65 4.39 15.66
CA ASP A 5 -1.43 3.15 16.39
C ASP A 5 -2.15 1.98 15.70
N ASN A 6 -3.37 2.20 15.22
CA ASN A 6 -4.13 1.22 14.47
C ASN A 6 -3.45 0.86 13.13
N MET A 7 -2.90 1.85 12.41
CA MET A 7 -2.10 1.58 11.22
C MET A 7 -0.83 0.79 11.53
N LYS A 8 -0.09 1.15 12.59
CA LYS A 8 1.11 0.40 13.02
C LYS A 8 0.78 -1.05 13.36
N GLU A 9 -0.34 -1.29 14.05
CA GLU A 9 -0.78 -2.65 14.37
C GLU A 9 -1.10 -3.46 13.10
N LEU A 10 -1.78 -2.85 12.12
CA LEU A 10 -2.05 -3.50 10.83
C LEU A 10 -0.76 -3.79 10.05
N ILE A 11 0.22 -2.88 10.07
CA ILE A 11 1.54 -3.07 9.45
C ILE A 11 2.27 -4.23 10.13
N GLN A 12 2.29 -4.28 11.46
CA GLN A 12 2.90 -5.40 12.19
C GLN A 12 2.26 -6.73 11.83
N ARG A 13 0.92 -6.79 11.72
CA ARG A 13 0.21 -8.00 11.28
C ARG A 13 0.60 -8.43 9.86
N LEU A 14 0.88 -7.48 8.96
CA LEU A 14 1.43 -7.79 7.63
C LEU A 14 2.88 -8.29 7.72
N GLU A 15 3.70 -7.74 8.60
CA GLU A 15 5.07 -8.23 8.80
C GLU A 15 5.11 -9.67 9.35
N ASP A 16 4.19 -9.98 10.26
CA ASP A 16 4.05 -11.31 10.87
C ASP A 16 3.49 -12.35 9.90
N LEU A 17 2.77 -11.89 8.86
CA LEU A 17 2.37 -12.74 7.74
C LEU A 17 3.64 -13.07 6.91
N LYS A 18 4.20 -14.24 7.20
CA LYS A 18 5.27 -14.88 6.41
C LYS A 18 4.92 -14.93 4.91
N LEU A 19 5.91 -15.30 4.07
CA LEU A 19 5.79 -15.59 2.63
C LEU A 19 4.37 -16.09 2.33
N LEU A 20 3.59 -15.33 1.56
CA LEU A 20 2.17 -15.58 1.25
C LEU A 20 2.00 -16.90 0.46
N THR A 21 2.22 -18.00 1.17
CA THR A 21 2.44 -19.35 0.66
C THR A 21 1.17 -20.17 0.72
N THR A 22 0.20 -19.73 1.53
CA THR A 22 -1.12 -20.34 1.65
C THR A 22 -2.21 -19.34 1.30
N ASP A 23 -3.32 -19.84 0.75
CA ASP A 23 -4.50 -19.01 0.44
C ASP A 23 -5.06 -18.34 1.68
N ALA A 24 -4.96 -18.98 2.85
CA ALA A 24 -5.36 -18.38 4.12
C ALA A 24 -4.51 -17.15 4.50
N GLN A 25 -3.20 -17.18 4.25
CA GLN A 25 -2.33 -16.02 4.47
C GLN A 25 -2.61 -14.92 3.45
N LEU A 26 -2.84 -15.29 2.18
CA LEU A 26 -3.21 -14.34 1.14
C LEU A 26 -4.53 -13.63 1.46
N HIS A 27 -5.53 -14.38 1.93
CA HIS A 27 -6.81 -13.83 2.35
C HIS A 27 -6.65 -12.87 3.55
N LYS A 28 -5.88 -13.25 4.57
CA LYS A 28 -5.58 -12.37 5.71
C LYS A 28 -4.87 -11.09 5.27
N ALA A 29 -3.90 -11.19 4.37
CA ALA A 29 -3.23 -10.02 3.82
C ALA A 29 -4.21 -9.11 3.07
N ASP A 30 -5.08 -9.68 2.24
CA ASP A 30 -6.12 -8.95 1.52
C ASP A 30 -7.08 -8.20 2.45
N GLU A 31 -7.50 -8.83 3.55
CA GLU A 31 -8.32 -8.18 4.57
C GLU A 31 -7.60 -7.02 5.25
N ILE A 32 -6.32 -7.19 5.61
CA ILE A 32 -5.53 -6.15 6.27
C ILE A 32 -5.32 -4.96 5.33
N TRP A 33 -4.97 -5.20 4.06
CA TRP A 33 -4.85 -4.15 3.05
C TRP A 33 -6.18 -3.42 2.82
N GLY A 34 -7.31 -4.13 2.83
CA GLY A 34 -8.63 -3.51 2.78
C GLY A 34 -8.90 -2.57 3.96
N ARG A 35 -8.50 -2.96 5.18
CA ARG A 35 -8.61 -2.09 6.36
C ARG A 35 -7.71 -0.87 6.24
N LEU A 36 -6.44 -1.04 5.83
CA LEU A 36 -5.52 0.07 5.59
C LEU A 36 -6.06 1.07 4.57
N LEU A 37 -6.66 0.59 3.48
CA LEU A 37 -7.31 1.44 2.47
C LEU A 37 -8.47 2.26 3.07
N VAL A 38 -9.31 1.64 3.90
CA VAL A 38 -10.39 2.37 4.59
C VAL A 38 -9.84 3.44 5.53
N LEU A 39 -8.77 3.14 6.29
CA LEU A 39 -8.17 4.12 7.18
C LEU A 39 -7.60 5.30 6.40
N ILE A 40 -6.83 5.06 5.34
CA ILE A 40 -6.19 6.15 4.58
C ILE A 40 -7.21 7.04 3.84
N LEU A 41 -8.30 6.45 3.32
CA LEU A 41 -9.40 7.21 2.72
C LEU A 41 -10.08 8.12 3.74
N LYS A 42 -10.25 7.65 4.99
CA LYS A 42 -10.80 8.48 6.08
C LYS A 42 -9.87 9.65 6.42
N LEU A 43 -8.56 9.41 6.50
CA LEU A 43 -7.57 10.46 6.75
C LEU A 43 -7.59 11.52 5.63
N ARG A 44 -7.59 11.07 4.36
CA ARG A 44 -7.72 11.97 3.20
C ARG A 44 -8.99 12.82 3.27
N LYS A 45 -10.14 12.22 3.59
CA LYS A 45 -11.42 12.93 3.71
C LYS A 45 -11.40 14.00 4.81
N GLN A 46 -10.64 13.77 5.88
CA GLN A 46 -10.46 14.73 6.97
C GLN A 46 -9.36 15.76 6.68
N ASN A 47 -8.74 15.73 5.49
CA ASN A 47 -7.57 16.52 5.13
C ASN A 47 -6.44 16.41 6.17
N TYR A 48 -6.36 15.25 6.83
CA TYR A 48 -5.39 14.97 7.86
C TYR A 48 -4.30 14.09 7.25
N THR A 49 -3.11 14.65 7.10
CA THR A 49 -1.92 13.93 6.62
C THR A 49 -0.96 13.78 7.79
N PRO A 50 -1.14 12.74 8.64
CA PRO A 50 -0.17 12.47 9.69
C PRO A 50 1.20 12.15 9.07
N ARG A 51 2.26 12.09 9.89
CA ARG A 51 3.59 11.62 9.46
C ARG A 51 3.57 10.11 9.11
N LEU A 52 2.85 9.74 8.07
CA LEU A 52 2.69 8.38 7.55
C LEU A 52 4.01 7.78 7.07
N GLN A 53 5.00 8.62 6.77
CA GLN A 53 6.38 8.20 6.46
C GLN A 53 7.03 7.46 7.64
N SER A 54 6.72 7.87 8.87
CA SER A 54 7.42 7.38 10.07
C SER A 54 6.95 6.01 10.58
N ILE A 55 5.98 5.39 9.90
CA ILE A 55 5.35 4.16 10.37
C ILE A 55 5.59 2.94 9.47
N GLY A 56 6.44 3.07 8.45
CA GLY A 56 6.81 1.93 7.60
C GLY A 56 5.79 1.56 6.52
N LEU A 57 4.81 2.44 6.23
CA LEU A 57 3.79 2.18 5.20
C LEU A 57 4.39 1.98 3.81
N GLU A 58 5.37 2.78 3.42
CA GLU A 58 6.02 2.65 2.12
C GLU A 58 6.78 1.32 2.01
N ASP A 59 7.54 0.95 3.03
CA ASP A 59 8.33 -0.28 3.04
C ASP A 59 7.44 -1.53 2.94
N ILE A 60 6.35 -1.58 3.71
CA ILE A 60 5.42 -2.72 3.67
C ILE A 60 4.67 -2.76 2.33
N THR A 61 4.30 -1.60 1.76
CA THR A 61 3.71 -1.52 0.41
C THR A 61 4.64 -2.12 -0.62
N VAL A 62 5.90 -1.70 -0.65
CA VAL A 62 6.88 -2.21 -1.63
C VAL A 62 7.08 -3.71 -1.45
N LYS A 63 7.34 -4.16 -0.22
CA LYS A 63 7.55 -5.58 0.11
C LYS A 63 6.39 -6.44 -0.40
N TYR A 64 5.16 -5.96 -0.28
CA TYR A 64 3.99 -6.72 -0.70
C TYR A 64 3.73 -6.68 -2.21
N LEU A 65 4.10 -5.60 -2.89
CA LEU A 65 4.06 -5.53 -4.35
C LEU A 65 5.05 -6.51 -5.01
N GLU A 66 6.14 -6.86 -4.32
CA GLU A 66 7.15 -7.84 -4.78
C GLU A 66 6.64 -9.29 -4.79
N TYR A 67 5.59 -9.63 -4.02
CA TYR A 67 5.09 -11.03 -3.95
C TYR A 67 4.44 -11.56 -5.24
N ASN A 68 4.34 -10.75 -6.30
CA ASN A 68 3.79 -11.10 -7.60
C ASN A 68 2.45 -11.87 -7.54
N ARG A 69 1.56 -11.45 -6.64
CA ARG A 69 0.19 -11.95 -6.52
C ARG A 69 -0.77 -10.93 -7.14
N PRO A 70 -1.32 -11.15 -8.34
CA PRO A 70 -2.06 -10.12 -9.07
C PRO A 70 -3.25 -9.53 -8.30
N SER A 71 -4.06 -10.36 -7.63
CA SER A 71 -5.20 -9.89 -6.85
C SER A 71 -4.79 -8.93 -5.73
N LEU A 72 -3.70 -9.26 -5.04
CA LEU A 72 -3.18 -8.43 -3.95
C LEU A 72 -2.49 -7.18 -4.48
N GLN A 73 -1.73 -7.29 -5.57
CA GLN A 73 -1.08 -6.14 -6.22
C GLN A 73 -2.09 -5.08 -6.63
N ILE A 74 -3.25 -5.46 -7.18
CA ILE A 74 -4.31 -4.52 -7.54
C ILE A 74 -4.78 -3.74 -6.29
N LYS A 75 -5.08 -4.44 -5.20
CA LYS A 75 -5.54 -3.80 -3.95
C LYS A 75 -4.48 -2.90 -3.33
N ILE A 76 -3.22 -3.32 -3.37
CA ILE A 76 -2.11 -2.50 -2.87
C ILE A 76 -1.89 -1.28 -3.77
N MET A 77 -2.09 -1.38 -5.09
CA MET A 77 -2.03 -0.22 -5.99
C MET A 77 -3.14 0.78 -5.68
N GLU A 78 -4.37 0.33 -5.40
CA GLU A 78 -5.46 1.23 -4.95
C GLU A 78 -5.07 1.99 -3.69
N PHE A 79 -4.46 1.31 -2.71
CA PHE A 79 -3.91 1.93 -1.51
C PHE A 79 -2.79 2.93 -1.85
N ALA A 80 -1.81 2.52 -2.67
CA ALA A 80 -0.66 3.31 -3.03
C ALA A 80 -1.06 4.61 -3.74
N THR A 81 -2.03 4.57 -4.65
CA THR A 81 -2.54 5.79 -5.32
C THR A 81 -3.11 6.79 -4.32
N VAL A 82 -3.91 6.35 -3.34
CA VAL A 82 -4.46 7.25 -2.31
C VAL A 82 -3.34 7.81 -1.43
N PHE A 83 -2.41 6.96 -1.01
CA PHE A 83 -1.25 7.33 -0.22
C PHE A 83 -0.41 8.41 -0.94
N LEU A 84 0.01 8.14 -2.18
CA LEU A 84 0.81 9.06 -2.98
C LEU A 84 0.11 10.41 -3.17
N ARG A 85 -1.19 10.44 -3.47
CA ARG A 85 -1.97 11.69 -3.62
C ARG A 85 -1.98 12.54 -2.34
N MET A 86 -2.15 11.90 -1.18
CA MET A 86 -2.06 12.61 0.11
C MET A 86 -0.68 13.19 0.34
N MET A 87 0.36 12.44 -0.01
CA MET A 87 1.73 12.84 0.24
C MET A 87 2.23 13.93 -0.73
N TYR A 88 1.87 13.87 -2.02
CA TYR A 88 2.17 14.92 -3.00
C TYR A 88 1.50 16.25 -2.63
N SER A 89 0.27 16.20 -2.10
CA SER A 89 -0.44 17.40 -1.64
C SER A 89 0.25 18.07 -0.45
N ASN A 90 1.16 17.38 0.24
CA ASN A 90 1.84 17.88 1.43
C ASN A 90 3.24 18.46 1.15
N ASN A 91 3.73 18.48 -0.10
CA ASN A 91 5.07 18.98 -0.56
C ASN A 91 6.33 18.49 0.20
N GLU A 92 6.19 17.84 1.36
CA GLU A 92 7.25 17.37 2.24
C GLU A 92 7.69 15.93 1.92
N PHE A 93 7.05 15.27 0.95
CA PHE A 93 7.34 13.88 0.62
C PHE A 93 7.91 13.72 -0.77
N LYS A 94 9.05 13.04 -0.83
CA LYS A 94 9.56 12.43 -2.04
C LYS A 94 9.36 10.92 -1.92
N VAL A 95 8.62 10.36 -2.87
CA VAL A 95 8.50 8.92 -3.07
C VAL A 95 9.90 8.32 -3.17
N SER A 96 10.19 7.22 -2.48
CA SER A 96 11.50 6.58 -2.62
C SER A 96 11.69 6.06 -4.03
N HIS A 97 12.94 6.05 -4.49
CA HIS A 97 13.31 5.40 -5.75
C HIS A 97 12.85 3.94 -5.81
N ARG A 98 12.80 3.25 -4.66
CA ARG A 98 12.37 1.85 -4.59
C ARG A 98 10.89 1.71 -4.95
N LEU A 99 10.02 2.52 -4.35
CA LEU A 99 8.59 2.51 -4.67
C LEU A 99 8.34 2.95 -6.11
N SER A 100 9.02 4.00 -6.60
CA SER A 100 8.93 4.42 -7.99
C SER A 100 9.31 3.32 -8.98
N ASN A 101 10.41 2.60 -8.72
CA ASN A 101 10.85 1.49 -9.56
C ASN A 101 9.84 0.34 -9.55
N GLN A 102 9.27 0.02 -8.38
CA GLN A 102 8.27 -1.05 -8.28
C GLN A 102 7.01 -0.72 -9.08
N ILE A 103 6.51 0.52 -8.99
CA ILE A 103 5.36 0.98 -9.78
C ILE A 103 5.67 0.89 -11.28
N ALA A 104 6.85 1.34 -11.71
CA ALA A 104 7.29 1.26 -13.10
C ALA A 104 7.32 -0.19 -13.62
N GLN A 105 7.76 -1.15 -12.79
CA GLN A 105 7.71 -2.58 -13.15
C GLN A 105 6.27 -3.09 -13.28
N LEU A 106 5.36 -2.69 -12.40
CA LEU A 106 3.95 -3.09 -12.45
C LEU A 106 3.23 -2.54 -13.68
N MET A 107 3.60 -1.35 -14.17
CA MET A 107 3.11 -0.81 -15.45
C MET A 107 3.53 -1.65 -16.66
N GLN A 108 4.61 -2.42 -16.54
CA GLN A 108 5.07 -3.37 -17.55
C GLN A 108 4.58 -4.80 -17.30
N SER A 109 3.69 -5.00 -16.32
CA SER A 109 3.17 -6.32 -15.99
C SER A 109 2.43 -6.95 -17.19
N PRO A 110 2.63 -8.25 -17.45
CA PRO A 110 1.84 -8.98 -18.44
C PRO A 110 0.38 -9.17 -17.98
N ASN A 111 0.08 -9.00 -16.68
CA ASN A 111 -1.29 -9.00 -16.19
C ASN A 111 -1.96 -7.65 -16.47
N ARG A 112 -2.97 -7.66 -17.35
CA ARG A 112 -3.68 -6.44 -17.78
C ARG A 112 -4.30 -5.67 -16.62
N GLN A 113 -4.87 -6.34 -15.62
CA GLN A 113 -5.51 -5.67 -14.48
C GLN A 113 -4.48 -4.98 -13.58
N VAL A 114 -3.35 -5.66 -13.29
CA VAL A 114 -2.23 -5.06 -12.54
C VAL A 114 -1.67 -3.86 -13.29
N LYS A 115 -1.45 -4.00 -14.59
CA LYS A 115 -0.99 -2.89 -15.45
C LYS A 115 -1.97 -1.70 -15.41
N MET A 116 -3.26 -1.95 -15.58
CA MET A 116 -4.28 -0.88 -15.54
C MET A 116 -4.35 -0.18 -14.17
N ALA A 117 -4.19 -0.94 -13.08
CA ALA A 117 -4.15 -0.38 -11.72
C ALA A 117 -2.88 0.46 -11.49
N ALA A 118 -1.72 0.04 -12.03
CA ALA A 118 -0.47 0.78 -11.91
C ALA A 118 -0.38 1.99 -12.84
N SER A 119 -1.08 1.97 -13.98
CA SER A 119 -1.11 3.08 -14.95
C SER A 119 -2.15 4.16 -14.61
N HIS A 120 -3.00 3.96 -13.60
CA HIS A 120 -3.89 5.00 -13.06
C HIS A 120 -3.13 5.85 -12.06
N ASP A 121 -2.47 6.90 -12.54
CA ASP A 121 -2.05 8.04 -11.73
C ASP A 121 -2.83 9.30 -12.17
#